data_AF-A0A7V9K1F0-F1
#
_entry.id   AF-A0A7V9K1F0-F1
#
_cell.length_a   1.000
_cell.length_b   1.000
_cell.length_c   1.000
_cell.angle_alpha   90.00
_cell.angle_beta   90.00
_cell.angle_gamma   90.00
#
_symmetry.space_group_name_H-M   'P 1'
#
loop_
_entity.id
_entity.type
_entity.pdbx_description
1 polymer ?
#
loop_
_entity_poly.entity_id
_entity_poly.type
_entity_poly.pdbx_seq_one_letter_code
_entity_poly.pdbx_strand_id
1 'polypeptide(L)'
;MKIIKVLGHPIVLIAIFLLLIIEGAHFGGFYLLYLLLAIPHGATYALLAIGGISLIVIVKSFVPNKSNKIRAILYLLGLLIMNTSLVIFFSRDEKTGNMETFEGGVPLISFIIFGVFMLCFLVNIFVDLSEYRTSLLSSKSGE
;
A
#
# COMPACT_ATOMS: atom_id res chain seq x y z
N MET A 1 -4.63 -5.52 20.37
CA MET A 1 -4.10 -4.65 19.29
C MET A 1 -2.74 -5.08 18.71
N LYS A 2 -1.99 -6.02 19.32
CA LYS A 2 -0.67 -6.45 18.77
C LYS A 2 -0.75 -7.00 17.35
N ILE A 3 -1.78 -7.78 17.03
CA ILE A 3 -1.93 -8.39 15.70
C ILE A 3 -2.16 -7.32 14.62
N ILE A 4 -2.97 -6.29 14.90
CA ILE A 4 -3.22 -5.17 13.97
C ILE A 4 -1.92 -4.38 13.73
N LYS A 5 -1.10 -4.18 14.78
CA LYS A 5 0.23 -3.54 14.64
C LYS A 5 1.17 -4.33 13.71
N VAL A 6 1.10 -5.66 13.74
CA VAL A 6 1.92 -6.53 12.87
C VAL A 6 1.37 -6.56 11.45
N LEU A 7 0.07 -6.82 11.27
CA LEU A 7 -0.56 -6.92 9.95
C LEU A 7 -0.53 -5.58 9.21
N GLY A 8 -0.80 -4.49 9.92
CA GLY A 8 -0.68 -3.14 9.38
C GLY A 8 0.74 -2.58 9.44
N HIS A 9 1.78 -3.40 9.38
CA HIS A 9 3.15 -2.90 9.28
C HIS A 9 3.44 -2.47 7.82
N PRO A 10 4.04 -1.29 7.57
CA PRO A 10 4.21 -0.76 6.21
C PRO A 10 4.94 -1.71 5.26
N ILE A 11 5.98 -2.41 5.74
CA ILE A 11 6.73 -3.37 4.92
C ILE A 11 5.90 -4.60 4.57
N VAL A 12 5.03 -5.03 5.49
CA VAL A 12 4.15 -6.18 5.25
C VAL A 12 3.10 -5.80 4.21
N LEU A 13 2.53 -4.60 4.29
CA LEU A 13 1.63 -4.07 3.27
C LEU A 13 2.28 -4.02 1.88
N ILE A 14 3.53 -3.55 1.79
CA ILE A 14 4.29 -3.53 0.53
C ILE A 14 4.48 -4.95 -0.01
N ALA A 15 4.85 -5.90 0.84
CA ALA A 15 5.03 -7.29 0.42
C ALA A 15 3.73 -7.87 -0.14
N ILE A 16 2.60 -7.68 0.55
CA ILE A 16 1.29 -8.16 0.09
C ILE A 16 0.88 -7.49 -1.23
N PHE A 17 1.13 -6.19 -1.38
CA PHE A 17 0.88 -5.47 -2.64
C PHE A 17 1.67 -6.07 -3.82
N LEU A 18 2.95 -6.36 -3.62
CA LEU A 18 3.80 -6.96 -4.65
C LEU A 18 3.40 -8.40 -4.99
N LEU A 19 2.82 -9.12 -4.02
CA LEU A 19 2.35 -10.50 -4.13
C LEU A 19 0.88 -10.60 -4.57
N LEU A 20 0.22 -9.50 -4.92
CA LEU A 20 -1.10 -9.54 -5.54
C LEU A 20 -1.03 -10.46 -6.77
N ILE A 21 -1.96 -11.40 -6.84
CA ILE A 21 -2.06 -12.32 -7.96
C ILE A 21 -2.94 -11.67 -9.02
N ILE A 22 -2.49 -11.71 -10.26
CA ILE A 22 -3.18 -11.17 -11.42
C ILE A 22 -3.34 -12.31 -12.41
N GLU A 23 -4.56 -12.56 -12.87
CA GLU A 23 -4.80 -13.45 -14.01
C GLU A 23 -4.68 -12.65 -15.30
N GLY A 24 -4.07 -13.29 -16.31
CA GLY A 24 -4.03 -12.77 -17.67
C GLY A 24 -4.25 -13.91 -18.65
N ALA A 25 -4.51 -13.56 -19.91
CA ALA A 25 -4.99 -14.47 -20.96
C ALA A 25 -4.16 -15.76 -21.20
N HIS A 26 -2.91 -15.83 -20.74
CA HIS A 26 -2.05 -17.00 -20.95
C HIS A 26 -1.36 -17.55 -19.68
N PHE A 27 -1.02 -16.70 -18.71
CA PHE A 27 -0.43 -17.11 -17.44
C PHE A 27 -0.65 -16.04 -16.36
N GLY A 28 -1.27 -16.42 -15.24
CA GLY A 28 -1.40 -15.55 -14.08
C GLY A 28 -0.09 -15.43 -13.29
N GLY A 29 0.15 -14.30 -12.64
CA GLY A 29 1.40 -14.05 -11.94
C GLY A 29 1.30 -13.00 -10.83
N PHE A 30 2.40 -12.80 -10.10
CA PHE A 30 2.49 -11.76 -9.09
C PHE A 30 2.62 -10.38 -9.72
N TYR A 31 1.99 -9.36 -9.13
CA TYR A 31 2.05 -7.98 -9.61
C TYR A 31 3.49 -7.49 -9.76
N LEU A 32 4.40 -7.92 -8.88
CA LEU A 32 5.83 -7.68 -8.99
C LEU A 32 6.40 -7.99 -10.39
N LEU A 33 6.01 -9.10 -11.01
CA LEU A 33 6.53 -9.48 -12.33
C LEU A 33 6.05 -8.52 -13.42
N TYR A 34 4.79 -8.11 -13.36
CA TYR A 34 4.23 -7.11 -14.27
C TYR A 34 4.94 -5.76 -14.10
N LEU A 35 5.21 -5.34 -12.86
CA LEU A 35 5.97 -4.12 -12.58
C LEU A 35 7.38 -4.20 -13.19
N LEU A 36 8.11 -5.28 -12.95
CA LEU A 36 9.48 -5.45 -13.45
C LEU A 36 9.55 -5.43 -14.97
N LEU A 37 8.60 -6.09 -15.65
CA LEU A 37 8.53 -6.11 -17.11
C LEU A 37 8.17 -4.73 -17.71
N ALA A 38 7.46 -3.90 -16.95
CA ALA A 38 6.94 -2.63 -17.41
C ALA A 38 7.90 -1.45 -17.18
N ILE A 39 8.90 -1.59 -16.29
CA ILE A 39 9.92 -0.57 -16.01
C ILE A 39 10.68 -0.15 -17.28
N PRO A 40 11.23 -1.07 -18.11
CA PRO A 40 11.96 -0.69 -19.32
C PRO A 40 11.12 0.12 -20.31
N HIS A 41 9.80 -0.04 -20.26
CA HIS A 41 8.83 0.61 -21.13
C HIS A 41 8.30 1.94 -20.58
N GLY A 42 8.79 2.38 -19.41
CA GLY A 42 8.35 3.61 -18.76
C GLY A 42 6.86 3.61 -18.39
N ALA A 43 6.28 2.44 -18.13
CA ALA A 43 4.85 2.35 -17.90
C ALA A 43 4.44 3.12 -16.64
N THR A 44 3.43 4.00 -16.77
CA THR A 44 2.98 4.89 -15.70
C THR A 44 2.61 4.16 -14.42
N TYR A 45 1.91 3.01 -14.51
CA TYR A 45 1.55 2.22 -13.34
C TYR A 45 2.80 1.70 -12.60
N ALA A 46 3.86 1.31 -13.32
CA ALA A 46 5.07 0.81 -12.71
C ALA A 46 5.84 1.92 -11.97
N LEU A 47 5.93 3.10 -12.59
CA LEU A 47 6.52 4.28 -11.96
C LEU A 47 5.76 4.69 -10.70
N LEU A 48 4.41 4.67 -10.74
CA LEU A 48 3.60 4.97 -9.57
C LEU A 48 3.77 3.93 -8.46
N ALA A 49 3.78 2.63 -8.78
CA ALA A 49 4.02 1.58 -7.78
C ALA A 49 5.35 1.80 -7.06
N ILE A 50 6.43 2.02 -7.83
CA ILE A 50 7.77 2.26 -7.28
C ILE A 50 7.79 3.55 -6.46
N GLY A 51 7.18 4.63 -6.95
CA GLY A 51 7.09 5.90 -6.24
C GLY A 51 6.35 5.79 -4.91
N GLY A 52 5.19 5.12 -4.91
CA GLY A 52 4.39 4.89 -3.71
C GLY A 52 5.11 4.01 -2.68
N ILE A 53 5.72 2.90 -3.13
CA ILE A 53 6.53 2.01 -2.28
C ILE A 53 7.71 2.78 -1.68
N SER A 54 8.45 3.52 -2.52
CA SER A 54 9.61 4.30 -2.10
C SER A 54 9.21 5.35 -1.06
N LEU A 55 8.08 6.04 -1.26
CA LEU A 55 7.57 7.00 -0.28
C LEU A 55 7.27 6.33 1.06
N ILE A 56 6.57 5.18 1.08
CA ILE A 56 6.28 4.47 2.33
C ILE A 56 7.56 4.02 3.04
N VAL A 57 8.55 3.51 2.30
CA VAL A 57 9.85 3.09 2.85
C VAL A 57 10.60 4.30 3.42
N ILE A 58 10.68 5.41 2.68
CA ILE A 58 11.35 6.64 3.13
C ILE A 58 10.70 7.15 4.41
N VAL A 59 9.37 7.20 4.46
CA VAL A 59 8.63 7.67 5.64
C VAL A 59 8.89 6.76 6.85
N LYS A 60 8.96 5.44 6.65
CA LYS A 60 9.26 4.50 7.74
C LYS A 60 10.70 4.59 8.26
N SER A 61 11.65 4.91 7.39
CA SER A 61 13.08 4.90 7.71
C SER A 61 13.60 6.25 8.19
N PHE A 62 13.11 7.36 7.63
CA PHE A 62 13.73 8.68 7.80
C PHE A 62 12.83 9.72 8.46
N VAL A 63 11.50 9.56 8.47
CA VAL A 63 10.61 10.54 9.11
C VAL A 63 10.49 10.23 10.61
N PRO A 64 10.90 11.15 11.50
CA PRO A 64 10.90 10.91 12.94
C PRO A 64 9.49 10.65 13.49
N ASN A 65 9.38 9.78 14.50
CA ASN A 65 8.13 9.51 15.23
C ASN A 65 7.57 10.72 15.99
N LYS A 66 8.30 11.83 16.11
CA LYS A 66 7.76 13.08 16.68
C LYS A 66 6.90 13.85 15.66
N SER A 67 7.02 13.56 14.37
CA SER A 67 6.34 14.24 13.27
C SER A 67 5.09 13.48 12.81
N ASN A 68 4.25 13.02 13.75
CA ASN A 68 3.19 12.06 13.46
C ASN A 68 2.15 12.53 12.43
N LYS A 69 1.83 13.83 12.38
CA LYS A 69 0.94 14.39 11.36
C LYS A 69 1.53 14.28 9.95
N ILE A 70 2.78 14.73 9.78
CA ILE A 70 3.47 14.68 8.48
C ILE A 70 3.66 13.22 8.05
N ARG A 71 4.08 12.37 9.00
CA ARG A 71 4.24 10.93 8.77
C ARG A 71 2.94 10.27 8.30
N ALA A 72 1.82 10.58 8.96
CA ALA A 72 0.49 10.10 8.56
C ALA A 72 0.11 10.56 7.13
N ILE A 73 0.27 11.86 6.83
CA ILE A 73 -0.03 12.41 5.49
C ILE A 73 0.81 11.71 4.41
N LEU A 74 2.12 11.55 4.64
CA LEU A 74 3.00 10.92 3.67
C LEU A 74 2.71 9.42 3.49
N TYR A 75 2.32 8.71 4.56
CA TYR A 75 1.86 7.33 4.43
C TYR A 75 0.56 7.22 3.62
N LEU A 76 -0.41 8.10 3.88
CA LEU A 76 -1.66 8.15 3.12
C LEU A 76 -1.40 8.48 1.65
N LEU A 77 -0.48 9.41 1.37
CA LEU A 77 -0.07 9.74 0.01
C LEU A 77 0.61 8.55 -0.69
N GLY A 78 1.53 7.86 0.00
CA GLY A 78 2.17 6.66 -0.55
C GLY A 78 1.17 5.55 -0.85
N LEU A 79 0.21 5.34 0.06
CA LEU A 79 -0.88 4.39 -0.14
C LEU A 79 -1.78 4.78 -1.32
N LEU A 80 -2.13 6.06 -1.45
CA LEU A 80 -2.91 6.56 -2.57
C LEU A 80 -2.19 6.30 -3.90
N ILE A 81 -0.91 6.66 -4.00
CA ILE A 81 -0.08 6.46 -5.19
C ILE A 81 0.00 4.97 -5.56
N MET A 82 0.21 4.07 -4.57
CA MET A 82 0.23 2.62 -4.79
C MET A 82 -1.12 2.10 -5.32
N ASN A 83 -2.24 2.58 -4.78
CA ASN A 83 -3.56 2.16 -5.26
C ASN A 83 -3.87 2.74 -6.65
N THR A 84 -3.47 3.98 -6.93
CA THR A 84 -3.60 4.57 -8.27
C THR A 84 -2.82 3.77 -9.31
N SER A 85 -1.65 3.23 -8.94
CA SER A 85 -0.91 2.30 -9.80
C SER A 85 -1.76 1.09 -10.21
N LEU A 86 -2.43 0.42 -9.26
CA LEU A 86 -3.33 -0.70 -9.56
C LEU A 86 -4.50 -0.29 -10.44
N VAL A 87 -5.16 0.84 -10.12
CA VAL A 87 -6.28 1.35 -10.94
C VAL A 87 -5.82 1.55 -12.38
N ILE A 88 -4.70 2.23 -12.59
CA ILE A 88 -4.16 2.45 -13.95
C ILE A 88 -3.78 1.12 -14.61
N PHE A 89 -3.22 0.16 -13.88
CA PHE A 89 -2.88 -1.16 -14.41
C PHE A 89 -4.12 -1.90 -14.95
N PHE A 90 -5.22 -1.94 -14.18
CA PHE A 90 -6.45 -2.61 -14.59
C PHE A 90 -7.27 -1.80 -15.61
N SER A 91 -7.20 -0.47 -15.59
CA SER A 91 -7.88 0.38 -16.59
C SER A 91 -7.21 0.38 -17.96
N ARG A 92 -5.97 -0.15 -18.08
CA ARG A 92 -5.19 0.01 -19.31
C ARG A 92 -5.58 -0.94 -20.43
N ASP A 93 -6.34 -2.01 -20.18
CA ASP A 93 -6.65 -2.92 -21.29
C ASP A 93 -7.93 -3.75 -21.15
N GLU A 94 -8.89 -3.45 -22.03
CA GLU A 94 -9.92 -4.38 -22.48
C GLU A 94 -9.34 -5.51 -23.35
N LYS A 95 -8.09 -5.40 -23.87
CA LYS A 95 -7.50 -6.42 -24.76
C LYS A 95 -6.56 -7.43 -24.09
N THR A 96 -6.03 -7.17 -22.89
CA THR A 96 -5.13 -8.12 -22.20
C THR A 96 -5.86 -9.05 -21.22
N GLY A 97 -7.16 -8.86 -21.01
CA GLY A 97 -7.96 -9.69 -20.11
C GLY A 97 -7.69 -9.44 -18.63
N ASN A 98 -7.02 -8.35 -18.24
CA ASN A 98 -6.66 -8.14 -16.82
C ASN A 98 -7.90 -8.04 -15.91
N MET A 99 -9.06 -7.63 -16.44
CA MET A 99 -10.31 -7.61 -15.69
C MET A 99 -10.83 -9.02 -15.34
N GLU A 100 -10.44 -10.04 -16.10
CA GLU A 100 -10.74 -11.46 -15.80
C GLU A 100 -10.14 -11.88 -14.45
N THR A 101 -9.11 -11.16 -13.97
CA THR A 101 -8.56 -11.29 -12.61
C THR A 101 -9.65 -11.27 -11.54
N PHE A 102 -10.70 -10.47 -11.70
CA PHE A 102 -11.75 -10.36 -10.69
C PHE A 102 -12.79 -11.49 -10.77
N GLU A 103 -12.75 -12.32 -11.81
CA GLU A 103 -13.58 -13.52 -11.96
C GLU A 103 -12.89 -14.75 -11.33
N GLY A 104 -11.55 -14.74 -11.30
CA GLY A 104 -10.75 -15.75 -10.64
C GLY A 104 -10.84 -15.70 -9.12
N GLY A 105 -11.17 -16.83 -8.49
CA GLY A 105 -11.26 -16.93 -7.03
C GLY A 105 -9.92 -16.66 -6.32
N VAL A 106 -8.80 -17.16 -6.86
CA VAL A 106 -7.47 -16.97 -6.24
C VAL A 106 -7.01 -15.50 -6.29
N PRO A 107 -7.05 -14.81 -7.44
CA PRO A 107 -6.74 -13.39 -7.46
C PRO A 107 -7.67 -12.57 -6.57
N LEU A 108 -8.99 -12.83 -6.59
CA LEU A 108 -9.95 -12.11 -5.74
C LEU A 108 -9.59 -12.24 -4.25
N ILE A 109 -9.23 -13.45 -3.79
CA ILE A 109 -8.77 -13.66 -2.41
C ILE A 109 -7.51 -12.83 -2.12
N SER A 110 -6.56 -12.74 -3.06
CA SER A 110 -5.36 -11.92 -2.88
C SER A 110 -5.68 -10.43 -2.70
N PHE A 111 -6.66 -9.90 -3.43
CA PHE A 111 -7.15 -8.52 -3.28
C PHE A 111 -7.87 -8.30 -1.95
N ILE A 112 -8.67 -9.27 -1.48
CA ILE A 112 -9.31 -9.21 -0.17
C ILE A 112 -8.24 -9.16 0.94
N ILE A 113 -7.23 -10.02 0.86
CA ILE A 113 -6.11 -10.03 1.81
C ILE A 113 -5.41 -8.66 1.78
N PHE A 114 -5.07 -8.14 0.61
CA PHE A 114 -4.48 -6.81 0.49
C PHE A 114 -5.35 -5.71 1.12
N GLY A 115 -6.66 -5.74 0.88
CA GLY A 115 -7.63 -4.82 1.50
C GLY A 115 -7.63 -4.89 3.03
N VAL A 116 -7.58 -6.10 3.61
CA VAL A 116 -7.50 -6.28 5.08
C VAL A 116 -6.21 -5.69 5.65
N PHE A 117 -5.07 -5.91 5.00
CA PHE A 117 -3.79 -5.35 5.43
C PHE A 117 -3.75 -3.83 5.29
N MET A 118 -4.37 -3.29 4.24
CA MET A 118 -4.53 -1.86 4.04
C MET A 118 -5.37 -1.23 5.16
N LEU A 119 -6.51 -1.83 5.52
CA LEU A 119 -7.33 -1.37 6.65
C LEU A 119 -6.55 -1.43 7.96
N CYS A 120 -5.80 -2.50 8.21
CA CYS A 120 -4.94 -2.60 9.40
C CYS A 120 -3.87 -1.49 9.42
N PHE A 121 -3.27 -1.18 8.28
CA PHE A 121 -2.29 -0.10 8.14
C PHE A 121 -2.91 1.26 8.43
N LEU A 122 -4.10 1.54 7.88
CA LEU A 122 -4.85 2.77 8.16
C LEU A 122 -5.17 2.90 9.66
N VAL A 123 -5.66 1.84 10.30
CA VAL A 123 -5.91 1.83 11.74
C VAL A 123 -4.64 2.16 12.52
N ASN A 124 -3.49 1.59 12.16
CA ASN A 124 -2.23 1.91 12.82
C ASN A 124 -1.84 3.39 12.66
N ILE A 125 -2.04 3.98 11.46
CA ILE A 125 -1.81 5.42 11.25
C ILE A 125 -2.67 6.26 12.21
N PHE A 126 -3.95 5.93 12.34
CA PHE A 126 -4.85 6.69 13.22
C PHE A 126 -4.56 6.48 14.70
N VAL A 127 -4.19 5.26 15.10
CA VAL A 127 -3.78 4.96 16.48
C VAL A 127 -2.52 5.75 16.83
N ASP A 128 -1.48 5.72 16.01
CA ASP A 128 -0.24 6.48 16.21
C ASP A 128 -0.52 8.00 16.33
N LEU A 129 -1.43 8.52 15.51
CA LEU A 129 -1.84 9.93 15.56
C LEU A 129 -2.60 10.26 16.86
N SER A 130 -3.44 9.36 17.34
CA SER A 130 -4.20 9.54 18.59
C SER A 130 -3.31 9.49 19.83
N GLU A 131 -2.37 8.55 19.90
CA GLU A 131 -1.41 8.41 21.02
C GLU A 131 -0.55 9.68 21.15
N TYR A 132 -0.13 10.26 20.02
CA TYR A 132 0.60 11.52 20.00
C TYR A 132 -0.21 12.69 20.58
N ARG A 133 -1.48 12.84 20.18
CA ARG A 133 -2.36 13.90 20.68
C ARG A 133 -2.48 13.85 22.20
N THR A 134 -2.67 12.65 22.76
CA THR A 134 -2.79 12.46 24.22
C THR A 134 -1.51 12.87 24.93
N SER A 135 -0.33 12.47 24.43
CA SER A 135 0.96 12.83 25.05
C SER A 135 1.22 14.34 25.07
N LEU A 136 0.75 15.07 24.07
CA LEU A 136 0.93 16.52 23.94
C LEU A 136 -0.02 17.32 24.84
N LEU A 137 -1.19 16.75 25.17
CA LEU A 137 -2.11 17.35 26.13
C LEU A 137 -1.63 17.16 27.57
N SER A 138 -1.13 15.97 27.91
CA SER A 138 -0.58 15.69 29.24
C SER A 138 0.66 16.52 29.58
N SER A 139 1.48 16.88 28.58
CA SER A 139 2.64 17.75 28.82
C SER A 139 2.27 19.20 29.11
N LYS A 140 1.11 19.66 28.60
CA LYS A 140 0.64 21.04 28.80
C LYS A 140 -0.16 21.25 30.09
N SER A 141 -0.69 20.19 30.69
CA SER A 141 -1.45 20.26 31.94
C SER A 141 -0.58 20.16 33.21
N GLY A 142 0.72 19.91 33.05
CA GLY A 142 1.69 19.84 34.15
C GLY A 142 2.58 21.08 34.29
N GLU A 143 2.34 22.11 33.48
CA GLU A 143 2.88 23.48 33.59
C GLU A 143 1.79 24.40 34.16
#